data_AF-A0A4Q9XXF3-F1
#
_entry.id   AF-A0A4Q9XXF3-F1
#
_cell.length_a   1.000
_cell.length_b   1.000
_cell.length_c   1.000
_cell.angle_alpha   90.00
_cell.angle_beta   90.00
_cell.angle_gamma   90.00
#
_symmetry.space_group_name_H-M   'P 1'
#
loop_
_entity.id
_entity.type
_entity.pdbx_description
1 polymer ?
#
loop_
_entity_poly.entity_id
_entity_poly.type
_entity_poly.pdbx_seq_one_letter_code
_entity_poly.pdbx_strand_id
1 'polypeptide(L)'
;MPSKKPNILQRRVTGAVKPSEEYHATDNATKKENKSSSIPKNQKKSLKVSAETYKDMKVLKTIEHVGFDYEIIQLLIDQYYKDMTEEQQRRYTVLRENM
;
A
#
# COMPACT_ATOMS: atom_id res chain seq x y z
N MET A 1 62.41 -15.41 4.07
CA MET A 1 61.07 -15.01 3.59
C MET A 1 60.06 -16.11 3.91
N PRO A 2 59.27 -16.01 4.98
CA PRO A 2 58.21 -16.99 5.26
C PRO A 2 56.88 -16.52 4.65
N SER A 3 56.38 -17.24 3.65
CA SER A 3 55.06 -17.01 3.06
C SER A 3 53.97 -17.58 3.98
N LYS A 4 53.16 -16.69 4.59
CA LYS A 4 51.94 -17.09 5.33
C LYS A 4 50.89 -17.57 4.32
N LYS A 5 50.52 -18.85 4.38
CA LYS A 5 49.39 -19.41 3.62
C LYS A 5 48.07 -19.13 4.38
N PRO A 6 46.97 -18.76 3.70
CA PRO A 6 45.70 -18.53 4.36
C PRO A 6 45.09 -19.86 4.86
N ASN A 7 44.53 -19.82 6.07
CA ASN A 7 43.86 -20.94 6.70
C ASN A 7 42.47 -21.14 6.07
N ILE A 8 42.41 -21.92 4.99
CA ILE A 8 41.15 -22.34 4.37
C ILE A 8 40.66 -23.57 5.13
N LEU A 9 39.59 -23.40 5.90
CA LEU A 9 38.86 -24.48 6.56
C LEU A 9 38.41 -25.49 5.48
N GLN A 10 39.12 -26.61 5.40
CA GLN A 10 38.77 -27.70 4.49
C GLN A 10 37.45 -28.33 4.95
N ARG A 11 36.41 -28.19 4.14
CA ARG A 11 35.10 -28.83 4.34
C ARG A 11 35.28 -30.34 4.29
N ARG A 12 35.36 -31.00 5.44
CA ARG A 12 35.31 -32.48 5.52
C ARG A 12 33.89 -32.91 5.19
N VAL A 13 33.62 -33.32 3.95
CA VAL A 13 32.38 -34.05 3.62
C VAL A 13 32.76 -35.28 2.83
N THR A 14 33.03 -36.36 3.55
CA THR A 14 33.03 -37.72 3.01
C THR A 14 32.06 -38.53 3.86
N GLY A 15 30.87 -38.80 3.31
CA GLY A 15 29.77 -39.59 3.89
C GLY A 15 28.65 -38.69 4.44
N ALA A 16 27.35 -38.85 4.14
CA ALA A 16 26.62 -40.08 3.82
C ALA A 16 25.32 -39.81 3.01
N VAL A 17 25.37 -38.94 1.99
CA VAL A 17 24.24 -38.77 1.05
C VAL A 17 24.78 -38.89 -0.36
N LYS A 18 24.44 -39.97 -1.05
CA LYS A 18 24.54 -40.05 -2.51
C LYS A 18 23.26 -39.41 -3.07
N PRO A 19 23.32 -38.26 -3.76
CA PRO A 19 22.16 -37.74 -4.47
C PRO A 19 21.78 -38.76 -5.54
N SER A 20 20.57 -39.31 -5.46
CA SER A 20 20.09 -40.32 -6.43
C SER A 20 19.48 -39.67 -7.68
N GLU A 21 19.25 -38.37 -7.68
CA GLU A 21 18.60 -37.65 -8.77
C GLU A 21 19.42 -36.41 -9.15
N GLU A 22 19.51 -36.14 -10.45
CA GLU A 22 20.10 -34.91 -10.98
C GLU A 22 19.20 -33.72 -10.65
N TYR A 23 19.81 -32.62 -10.19
CA TYR A 23 19.08 -31.38 -9.95
C TYR A 23 18.57 -30.83 -11.28
N HIS A 24 17.27 -30.97 -11.53
CA HIS A 24 16.60 -30.24 -12.60
C HIS A 24 16.12 -28.90 -12.03
N ALA A 25 16.75 -27.81 -12.49
CA ALA A 25 16.20 -26.48 -12.33
C ALA A 25 14.85 -26.44 -13.08
N THR A 26 13.77 -26.76 -12.38
CA THR A 26 12.46 -26.40 -12.89
C THR A 26 12.40 -24.89 -12.81
N ASP A 27 12.25 -24.23 -13.96
CA ASP A 27 11.82 -22.84 -14.07
C ASP A 27 10.37 -22.73 -13.56
N ASN A 28 10.15 -23.11 -12.30
CA ASN A 28 9.04 -22.61 -11.52
C ASN A 28 9.39 -21.17 -11.20
N ALA A 29 9.32 -20.33 -12.23
CA ALA A 29 9.05 -18.91 -12.09
C ALA A 29 7.93 -18.84 -11.07
N THR A 30 8.32 -18.48 -9.85
CA THR A 30 7.44 -18.22 -8.71
C THR A 30 6.19 -17.57 -9.26
N LYS A 31 5.09 -18.34 -9.32
CA LYS A 31 3.77 -17.76 -9.55
C LYS A 31 3.63 -16.77 -8.41
N LYS A 32 3.84 -15.48 -8.73
CA LYS A 32 3.53 -14.40 -7.83
C LYS A 32 2.05 -14.59 -7.57
N GLU A 33 1.73 -15.16 -6.42
CA GLU A 33 0.37 -15.10 -5.90
C GLU A 33 -0.01 -13.63 -5.99
N ASN A 34 -0.96 -13.34 -6.87
CA ASN A 34 -1.61 -12.05 -6.89
C ASN A 34 -2.29 -11.97 -5.53
N LYS A 35 -1.58 -11.42 -4.53
CA LYS A 35 -2.20 -10.98 -3.28
C LYS A 35 -3.27 -10.02 -3.76
N SER A 36 -4.52 -10.48 -3.77
CA SER A 36 -5.65 -9.59 -3.91
C SER A 36 -5.41 -8.52 -2.86
N SER A 37 -5.27 -7.28 -3.32
CA SER A 37 -5.10 -6.14 -2.43
C SER A 37 -6.27 -6.19 -1.46
N SER A 38 -6.01 -6.69 -0.25
CA SER A 38 -7.01 -6.78 0.80
C SER A 38 -7.43 -5.34 1.05
N ILE A 39 -8.63 -5.00 0.58
CA ILE A 39 -9.22 -3.70 0.84
C ILE A 39 -9.22 -3.59 2.37
N PRO A 40 -8.54 -2.58 2.96
CA PRO A 40 -8.51 -2.42 4.39
C PRO A 40 -9.95 -2.42 4.91
N LYS A 41 -10.23 -3.14 6.00
CA LYS A 41 -11.59 -3.29 6.56
C LYS A 41 -12.30 -1.95 6.83
N ASN A 42 -11.52 -0.87 6.93
CA ASN A 42 -12.00 0.49 7.16
C ASN A 42 -12.54 1.19 5.89
N GLN A 43 -12.39 0.59 4.71
CA GLN A 43 -12.85 1.17 3.44
C GLN A 43 -14.01 0.35 2.85
N LYS A 44 -15.24 0.71 3.27
CA LYS A 44 -16.47 0.07 2.76
C LYS A 44 -16.93 0.60 1.40
N LYS A 45 -16.52 1.81 1.02
CA LYS A 45 -16.94 2.49 -0.21
C LYS A 45 -15.73 3.09 -0.93
N SER A 46 -15.68 2.93 -2.25
CA SER A 46 -14.68 3.58 -3.12
C SER A 46 -15.37 4.64 -3.97
N LEU A 47 -14.85 5.86 -3.97
CA LEU A 47 -15.31 6.94 -4.84
C LEU A 47 -14.43 6.96 -6.11
N LYS A 48 -15.05 6.84 -7.28
CA LYS A 48 -14.35 7.04 -8.56
C LYS A 48 -14.35 8.52 -8.89
N VAL A 49 -13.17 9.07 -9.18
CA VAL A 49 -12.96 10.48 -9.53
C VAL A 49 -12.20 10.60 -10.84
N SER A 50 -12.21 11.78 -11.45
CA SER A 50 -11.41 12.06 -12.64
C SER A 50 -9.91 12.01 -12.29
N ALA A 51 -9.08 11.75 -13.30
CA ALA A 51 -7.63 11.69 -13.12
C ALA A 51 -7.03 13.05 -12.68
N GLU A 52 -7.66 14.15 -13.07
CA GLU A 52 -7.28 15.51 -12.69
C GLU A 52 -7.58 15.77 -11.21
N THR A 53 -8.82 15.51 -10.77
CA THR A 53 -9.21 15.66 -9.36
C THR A 53 -8.36 14.79 -8.43
N TYR A 54 -7.97 13.59 -8.88
CA TYR A 54 -7.06 12.75 -8.11
C TYR A 54 -5.66 13.37 -7.93
N LYS A 55 -5.13 14.04 -8.97
CA LYS A 55 -3.84 14.75 -8.87
C LYS A 55 -3.95 15.92 -7.88
N ASP A 56 -5.01 16.71 -7.97
CA ASP A 56 -5.23 17.85 -7.08
C ASP A 56 -5.34 17.40 -5.63
N MET A 57 -6.10 16.32 -5.38
CA MET A 57 -6.22 15.72 -4.05
C MET A 57 -4.87 15.22 -3.53
N LYS A 58 -4.02 14.67 -4.40
CA LYS A 58 -2.67 14.24 -4.02
C LYS A 58 -1.76 15.44 -3.65
N VAL A 59 -1.88 16.55 -4.36
CA VAL A 59 -1.15 17.79 -4.03
C VAL A 59 -1.64 18.35 -2.68
N LEU A 60 -2.94 18.46 -2.48
CA LEU A 60 -3.55 18.89 -1.21
C LEU A 60 -3.08 18.01 -0.04
N LYS A 61 -3.07 16.69 -0.24
CA LYS A 61 -2.57 15.73 0.74
C LYS A 61 -1.12 15.98 1.14
N THR A 62 -0.27 16.35 0.19
CA THR A 62 1.15 16.67 0.48
C THR A 62 1.32 17.99 1.21
N ILE A 63 0.46 18.99 0.95
CA ILE A 63 0.52 20.31 1.59
C ILE A 63 0.03 20.23 3.04
N GLU A 64 -1.11 19.58 3.25
CA GLU A 64 -1.74 19.45 4.57
C GLU A 64 -1.10 18.35 5.44
N HIS A 65 -0.11 17.63 4.91
CA HIS A 65 0.57 16.51 5.58
C HIS A 65 -0.37 15.40 6.07
N VAL A 66 -1.38 15.09 5.27
CA VAL A 66 -2.47 14.17 5.61
C VAL A 66 -2.17 12.77 5.11
N GLY A 67 -2.50 11.76 5.91
CA GLY A 67 -2.18 10.36 5.61
C GLY A 67 -3.19 9.72 4.64
N PHE A 68 -4.45 10.12 4.72
CA PHE A 68 -5.54 9.45 4.02
C PHE A 68 -6.37 10.39 3.15
N ASP A 69 -6.85 9.87 2.02
CA ASP A 69 -7.59 10.68 1.03
C ASP A 69 -8.95 11.14 1.59
N TYR A 70 -9.56 10.36 2.48
CA TYR A 70 -10.85 10.72 3.10
C TYR A 70 -10.76 11.91 4.06
N GLU A 71 -9.58 12.17 4.65
CA GLU A 71 -9.36 13.31 5.56
C GLU A 71 -9.36 14.62 4.76
N ILE A 72 -8.75 14.63 3.56
CA ILE A 72 -8.83 15.78 2.64
C ILE A 72 -10.26 16.01 2.19
N ILE A 73 -11.00 14.94 1.87
CA ILE A 73 -12.42 15.07 1.49
C ILE A 73 -13.24 15.67 2.65
N GLN A 74 -12.98 15.26 3.90
CA GLN A 74 -13.64 15.84 5.08
C GLN A 74 -13.31 17.33 5.23
N LEU A 75 -12.04 17.70 5.10
CA LEU A 75 -11.60 19.10 5.17
C LEU A 75 -12.32 19.98 4.12
N LEU A 76 -12.42 19.49 2.88
CA LEU A 76 -13.11 20.18 1.80
C LEU A 76 -14.62 20.31 2.06
N ILE A 77 -15.25 19.27 2.62
CA ILE A 77 -16.66 19.31 3.01
C ILE A 77 -16.88 20.35 4.12
N ASP A 78 -16.02 20.37 5.14
CA ASP A 78 -16.14 21.29 6.26
C ASP A 78 -15.92 22.74 5.82
N GLN A 79 -14.98 22.98 4.90
CA GLN A 79 -14.78 24.30 4.30
C GLN A 79 -16.01 24.72 3.49
N TYR A 80 -16.52 23.84 2.63
CA TYR A 80 -17.71 24.14 1.84
C TYR A 80 -18.95 24.39 2.72
N TYR A 81 -19.11 23.66 3.83
CA TYR A 81 -20.21 23.87 4.78
C TYR A 81 -20.14 25.24 5.46
N LYS A 82 -18.94 25.73 5.77
CA LYS A 82 -18.75 27.08 6.36
C LYS A 82 -19.14 28.19 5.39
N ASP A 83 -18.95 27.97 4.09
CA ASP A 83 -19.25 28.96 3.05
C ASP A 83 -20.74 28.94 2.61
N MET A 84 -21.53 27.95 3.06
CA MET A 84 -22.96 27.86 2.74
C MET A 84 -23.80 28.93 3.46
N THR A 85 -24.94 29.27 2.86
CA THR A 85 -25.96 30.09 3.53
C THR A 85 -26.68 29.31 4.63
N GLU A 86 -27.25 29.99 5.63
CA GLU A 86 -27.94 29.34 6.75
C GLU A 86 -29.06 28.37 6.31
N GLU A 87 -29.79 28.71 5.23
CA GLU A 87 -30.82 27.84 4.68
C GLU A 87 -30.25 26.53 4.12
N GLN A 88 -29.12 26.61 3.42
CA GLN A 88 -28.42 25.45 2.87
C GLN A 88 -27.82 24.60 3.98
N GLN A 89 -27.25 25.22 5.02
CA GLN A 89 -26.74 24.52 6.19
C GLN A 89 -27.84 23.75 6.91
N ARG A 90 -29.02 24.37 7.12
CA ARG A 90 -30.18 23.67 7.73
C ARG A 90 -30.61 22.47 6.90
N ARG A 91 -30.74 22.62 5.57
CA ARG A 91 -31.08 21.51 4.67
C ARG A 91 -30.04 20.40 4.71
N TYR A 92 -28.76 20.77 4.72
CA TYR A 92 -27.65 19.82 4.83
C TYR A 92 -27.73 19.01 6.13
N THR A 93 -27.95 19.67 7.28
CA THR A 93 -28.07 19.00 8.58
C THR A 93 -29.25 18.03 8.60
N VAL A 94 -30.42 18.46 8.12
CA VAL A 94 -31.61 17.60 8.04
C VAL A 94 -31.37 16.39 7.13
N LEU A 95 -30.77 16.57 5.96
CA LEU A 95 -30.45 15.46 5.05
C LEU A 95 -29.45 14.48 5.69
N ARG A 96 -28.45 15.01 6.39
CA ARG A 96 -27.42 14.19 7.05
C ARG A 96 -27.99 13.32 8.18
N GLU A 97 -28.97 13.82 8.93
CA GLU A 97 -29.59 13.07 10.04
C GLU A 97 -30.53 11.95 9.58
N ASN A 98 -31.05 12.04 8.35
CA ASN A 98 -32.05 11.12 7.81
C ASN A 98 -31.48 10.05 6.85
N MET A 99 -30.16 10.00 6.62
CA MET A 99 -29.48 9.01 5.75
C MET A 99 -28.77 7.92 6.56
#